data_AF-A0A522AIZ6-F1
#
_entry.id   AF-A0A522AIZ6-F1
#
_cell.length_a   1.000
_cell.length_b   1.000
_cell.length_c   1.000
_cell.angle_alpha   90.00
_cell.angle_beta   90.00
_cell.angle_gamma   90.00
#
_symmetry.space_group_name_H-M   'P 1'
#
loop_
_entity.id
_entity.type
_entity.pdbx_description
1 polymer ?
#
loop_
_entity_poly.entity_id
_entity_poly.type
_entity_poly.pdbx_seq_one_letter_code
_entity_poly.pdbx_strand_id
1 'polypeptide(L)'
;MSFTVPANLESEIDELITHYPVKRSASLMLLHALQEHFGSISPEATLWVAKKLGLQPINVHELVTFYPMFRQAPVGKHQIKVCRTLSCALGGSHKLHEHFCTKLGLDPHAHGLQTT
;
A
#
# COMPACT_ATOMS: atom_id res chain seq x y z
N MET A 1 -12.78 -17.61 -0.80
CA MET A 1 -11.50 -17.98 -0.17
C MET A 1 -11.44 -17.26 1.17
N SER A 2 -11.14 -17.96 2.27
CA SER A 2 -11.17 -17.38 3.62
C SER A 2 -9.95 -16.47 3.82
N PHE A 3 -10.18 -15.16 3.89
CA PHE A 3 -9.18 -14.23 4.40
C PHE A 3 -9.04 -14.46 5.91
N THR A 4 -7.86 -14.87 6.35
CA THR A 4 -7.57 -15.17 7.75
C THR A 4 -6.29 -14.46 8.15
N VAL A 5 -6.39 -13.62 9.18
CA VAL A 5 -5.24 -12.90 9.75
C VAL A 5 -4.54 -13.84 10.73
N PRO A 6 -3.23 -14.11 10.58
CA PRO A 6 -2.47 -14.90 11.55
C PRO A 6 -2.44 -14.28 12.94
N ALA A 7 -2.36 -15.10 13.98
CA ALA A 7 -2.43 -14.64 15.37
C ALA A 7 -1.32 -13.63 15.76
N ASN A 8 -0.12 -13.78 15.20
CA ASN A 8 0.98 -12.84 15.42
C ASN A 8 0.67 -11.46 14.83
N LEU A 9 0.10 -11.40 13.62
CA LEU A 9 -0.28 -10.15 12.97
C LEU A 9 -1.47 -9.50 13.67
N GLU A 10 -2.43 -10.30 14.15
CA GLU A 10 -3.54 -9.77 14.93
C GLU A 10 -3.08 -9.15 16.25
N SER A 11 -2.13 -9.78 16.95
CA SER A 11 -1.53 -9.22 18.17
C SER A 11 -0.79 -7.90 17.92
N GLU A 12 -0.06 -7.80 16.81
CA GLU A 12 0.60 -6.55 16.39
C GLU A 12 -0.44 -5.46 16.11
N ILE A 13 -1.50 -5.80 15.39
CA ILE A 13 -2.61 -4.88 15.12
C ILE A 13 -3.29 -4.41 16.40
N ASP A 14 -3.52 -5.30 17.37
CA ASP A 14 -4.13 -4.95 18.65
C ASP A 14 -3.24 -4.00 19.46
N GLU A 15 -1.91 -4.18 19.41
CA GLU A 15 -0.95 -3.25 20.00
C GLU A 15 -1.01 -1.87 19.32
N LEU A 16 -1.00 -1.81 17.97
CA LEU A 16 -1.09 -0.57 17.20
C LEU A 16 -2.32 0.26 17.54
N ILE A 17 -3.45 -0.38 17.83
CA ILE A 17 -4.69 0.32 18.21
C ILE A 17 -4.51 1.08 19.53
N THR A 18 -3.69 0.57 20.46
CA THR A 18 -3.49 1.20 21.78
C THR A 18 -2.77 2.55 21.72
N HIS A 19 -2.04 2.82 20.63
CA HIS A 19 -1.36 4.10 20.40
C HIS A 19 -2.31 5.25 20.06
N TYR A 20 -3.60 4.97 19.84
CA TYR A 20 -4.57 5.97 19.43
C TYR A 20 -5.73 6.11 20.43
N PRO A 21 -6.09 7.34 20.84
CA PRO A 21 -7.26 7.55 21.70
C PRO A 21 -8.58 7.24 21.00
N VAL A 22 -8.60 7.29 19.66
CA VAL A 22 -9.77 6.97 18.82
C VAL A 22 -9.39 5.85 17.87
N LYS A 23 -10.11 4.72 17.93
CA LYS A 23 -9.82 3.52 17.12
C LYS A 23 -9.75 3.81 15.62
N ARG A 24 -10.61 4.70 15.11
CA ARG A 24 -10.60 5.10 13.69
C ARG A 24 -9.23 5.63 13.23
N SER A 25 -8.49 6.31 14.09
CA SER A 25 -7.18 6.89 13.74
C SER A 25 -6.12 5.83 13.44
N ALA A 26 -6.30 4.60 13.94
CA ALA A 26 -5.40 3.48 13.67
C ALA A 26 -5.57 2.89 12.26
N SER A 27 -6.60 3.29 11.48
CA SER A 27 -6.95 2.66 10.20
C SER A 27 -5.78 2.57 9.22
N LEU A 28 -4.96 3.63 9.10
CA LEU A 28 -3.80 3.62 8.20
C LEU A 28 -2.74 2.61 8.66
N MET A 29 -2.47 2.53 9.97
CA MET A 29 -1.48 1.61 10.52
C MET A 29 -1.88 0.15 10.32
N LEU A 30 -3.16 -0.17 10.51
CA LEU A 30 -3.70 -1.50 10.23
C LEU A 30 -3.55 -1.88 8.76
N LEU A 31 -3.87 -0.95 7.85
CA LEU A 31 -3.70 -1.17 6.41
C LEU A 31 -2.22 -1.34 6.04
N HIS A 32 -1.30 -0.63 6.69
CA HIS A 32 0.13 -0.83 6.47
C HIS A 32 0.59 -2.23 6.90
N ALA A 33 0.24 -2.68 8.10
CA ALA A 33 0.60 -4.00 8.61
C ALA A 33 0.03 -5.13 7.72
N LEU A 34 -1.23 -5.01 7.30
CA LEU A 34 -1.85 -5.97 6.39
C LEU A 34 -1.18 -5.98 5.01
N GLN A 35 -0.85 -4.82 4.45
CA GLN A 35 -0.15 -4.75 3.16
C GLN A 35 1.25 -5.32 3.24
N GLU A 36 1.97 -5.13 4.35
CA GLU A 36 3.30 -5.70 4.54
C GLU A 36 3.26 -7.23 4.59
N HIS A 37 2.25 -7.79 5.26
CA HIS A 37 2.07 -9.24 5.34
C HIS A 37 1.56 -9.88 4.04
N PHE A 38 0.51 -9.31 3.44
CA PHE A 38 -0.17 -9.88 2.27
C PHE A 38 0.30 -9.33 0.92
N GLY A 39 1.16 -8.29 0.91
CA GLY A 39 1.67 -7.62 -0.28
C GLY A 39 0.71 -6.59 -0.92
N SER A 40 -0.59 -6.81 -0.79
CA SER A 40 -1.67 -5.93 -1.28
C SER A 40 -2.92 -6.03 -0.41
N ILE A 41 -3.75 -5.00 -0.43
CA ILE A 41 -5.03 -4.92 0.28
C ILE A 41 -6.15 -5.48 -0.59
N SER A 42 -6.69 -6.63 -0.19
CA SER A 42 -7.86 -7.22 -0.82
C SER A 42 -9.17 -6.60 -0.29
N PRO A 43 -10.31 -6.80 -0.99
CA PRO A 43 -11.62 -6.41 -0.47
C PRO A 43 -11.94 -7.04 0.89
N GLU A 44 -11.55 -8.31 1.10
CA GLU A 44 -11.74 -9.01 2.36
C GLU A 44 -10.91 -8.40 3.49
N ALA A 45 -9.68 -7.96 3.22
CA ALA A 45 -8.85 -7.23 4.18
C ALA A 45 -9.52 -5.92 4.62
N THR A 46 -10.14 -5.20 3.68
CA THR A 46 -10.88 -3.97 3.94
C THR A 46 -12.09 -4.22 4.86
N LEU A 47 -12.86 -5.28 4.59
CA LEU A 47 -13.98 -5.70 5.44
C LEU A 47 -13.52 -6.10 6.85
N TRP A 48 -12.40 -6.80 6.94
CA TRP A 48 -11.82 -7.21 8.21
C TRP A 48 -11.40 -6.01 9.06
N VAL A 49 -10.68 -5.03 8.48
CA VAL A 49 -10.28 -3.80 9.18
C VAL A 49 -11.50 -3.01 9.65
N ALA A 50 -12.52 -2.89 8.79
CA ALA A 50 -13.76 -2.20 9.14
C ALA A 50 -14.43 -2.85 10.36
N LYS A 51 -14.51 -4.18 10.37
CA LYS A 51 -15.04 -4.94 11.53
C LYS A 51 -14.18 -4.75 12.78
N LYS A 52 -12.84 -4.84 12.68
CA LYS A 52 -11.91 -4.72 13.81
C LYS A 52 -11.99 -3.34 14.48
N LEU A 53 -12.16 -2.28 13.68
CA LEU A 53 -12.25 -0.89 14.18
C LEU A 53 -13.68 -0.41 14.45
N GLY A 54 -14.71 -1.21 14.13
CA GLY A 54 -16.11 -0.81 14.27
C GLY A 54 -16.53 0.29 13.30
N LEU A 55 -15.96 0.29 12.09
CA LEU A 55 -16.22 1.26 11.02
C LEU A 55 -17.10 0.65 9.92
N GLN A 56 -17.66 1.49 9.05
CA GLN A 56 -18.28 1.00 7.83
C GLN A 56 -17.19 0.63 6.80
N PRO A 57 -17.40 -0.43 5.99
CA PRO A 57 -16.46 -0.82 4.94
C PRO A 57 -16.07 0.33 4.00
N ILE A 58 -17.02 1.21 3.68
CA ILE A 58 -16.78 2.37 2.82
C ILE A 58 -15.73 3.32 3.40
N ASN A 59 -15.69 3.52 4.72
CA ASN A 59 -14.70 4.40 5.34
C ASN A 59 -13.27 3.87 5.20
N VAL A 60 -13.09 2.55 5.17
CA VAL A 60 -11.77 1.94 4.95
C VAL A 60 -11.44 1.94 3.46
N HIS A 61 -12.41 1.66 2.60
CA HIS A 61 -12.24 1.69 1.15
C HIS A 61 -11.83 3.08 0.64
N GLU A 62 -12.41 4.15 1.20
CA GLU A 62 -12.00 5.54 0.96
C GLU A 62 -10.50 5.73 1.21
N LEU A 63 -9.96 5.19 2.31
CA LEU A 63 -8.54 5.32 2.63
C LEU A 63 -7.65 4.56 1.63
N VAL A 64 -8.04 3.32 1.29
CA VAL A 64 -7.30 2.48 0.34
C VAL A 64 -7.23 3.11 -1.05
N THR A 65 -8.31 3.78 -1.47
CA THR A 65 -8.38 4.45 -2.79
C THR A 65 -7.75 5.84 -2.78
N PHE A 66 -7.81 6.55 -1.65
CA PHE A 66 -7.26 7.90 -1.51
C PHE A 66 -5.73 7.91 -1.40
N TYR A 67 -5.13 7.00 -0.63
CA TYR A 67 -3.68 6.97 -0.43
C TYR A 67 -2.99 6.10 -1.49
N PRO A 68 -2.17 6.68 -2.39
CA PRO A 68 -1.52 5.95 -3.49
C PRO A 68 -0.42 4.96 -3.05
N MET A 69 -0.18 4.84 -1.74
CA MET A 69 0.74 3.86 -1.16
C MET A 69 0.07 2.51 -0.94
N PHE A 70 -1.25 2.48 -0.81
CA PHE A 70 -1.99 1.22 -0.72
C PHE A 70 -2.20 0.62 -2.10
N ARG A 71 -1.99 -0.68 -2.19
CA ARG A 71 -2.01 -1.46 -3.43
C ARG A 71 -3.19 -2.40 -3.36
N GLN A 72 -4.05 -2.36 -4.37
CA GLN A 72 -5.19 -3.29 -4.48
C GLN A 72 -4.85 -4.52 -5.34
N ALA A 73 -3.70 -4.50 -6.01
CA ALA A 73 -3.20 -5.58 -6.83
C ALA A 73 -1.80 -5.99 -6.36
N PRO A 74 -1.43 -7.28 -6.51
CA PRO A 74 -0.09 -7.73 -6.19
C PRO A 74 0.94 -7.02 -7.09
N VAL A 75 2.09 -6.70 -6.52
CA VAL A 75 3.23 -6.09 -7.22
C VAL A 75 4.47 -6.93 -7.05
N GLY A 76 5.51 -6.65 -7.84
CA GLY A 76 6.81 -7.29 -7.69
C GLY A 76 7.43 -7.07 -6.31
N LYS A 77 8.40 -7.91 -5.95
CA LYS A 77 9.10 -7.91 -4.64
C LYS A 77 9.66 -6.53 -4.27
N HIS A 78 10.17 -5.80 -5.25
CA HIS A 78 10.73 -4.47 -5.06
C HIS A 78 9.98 -3.46 -5.94
N GLN A 79 9.46 -2.41 -5.32
CA GLN A 79 8.81 -1.31 -6.02
C GLN A 79 9.75 -0.10 -6.07
N ILE A 80 10.19 0.27 -7.27
CA ILE A 80 11.00 1.46 -7.50
C ILE A 80 10.06 2.60 -7.90
N LYS A 81 10.03 3.69 -7.12
CA LYS A 81 9.28 4.92 -7.43
C LYS A 81 10.27 6.04 -7.68
N VAL A 82 10.30 6.57 -8.91
CA VAL A 82 11.17 7.69 -9.27
C VAL A 82 10.42 9.00 -9.09
N CYS A 83 10.97 9.90 -8.28
CA CYS A 83 10.41 11.24 -8.06
C CYS A 83 10.40 12.06 -9.36
N ARG A 84 9.25 12.67 -9.68
CA ARG A 84 9.07 13.51 -10.87
C ARG A 84 8.81 14.99 -10.56
N THR A 85 8.81 15.38 -9.29
CA THR A 85 8.64 16.77 -8.86
C THR A 85 9.82 17.63 -9.31
N LEU A 86 9.62 18.95 -9.42
CA LEU A 86 10.55 19.92 -10.02
C LEU A 86 12.02 19.74 -9.61
N SER A 87 12.32 19.63 -8.32
CA SER A 87 13.70 19.48 -7.84
C SER A 87 14.37 18.21 -8.38
N CYS A 88 13.64 17.08 -8.39
CA CYS A 88 14.12 15.82 -8.95
C CYS A 88 14.27 15.89 -10.47
N ALA A 89 13.31 16.55 -11.14
CA ALA A 89 13.34 16.72 -12.59
C ALA A 89 14.57 17.53 -13.04
N LEU A 90 14.89 18.62 -12.34
CA LEU A 90 16.11 19.41 -12.55
C LEU A 90 17.37 18.60 -12.22
N GLY A 91 17.30 17.74 -11.19
CA GLY A 91 18.36 16.80 -10.81
C GLY A 91 18.52 15.60 -11.76
N GLY A 92 17.76 15.51 -12.85
CA GLY A 92 17.91 14.46 -13.86
C GLY A 92 17.10 13.18 -13.59
N SER A 93 16.02 13.24 -12.82
CA SER A 93 15.21 12.05 -12.51
C SER A 93 14.57 11.37 -13.72
N HIS A 94 14.34 12.11 -14.81
CA HIS A 94 13.88 11.54 -16.09
C HIS A 94 14.92 10.59 -16.69
N LYS A 95 16.20 10.99 -16.71
CA LYS A 95 17.30 10.13 -17.17
C LYS A 95 17.46 8.89 -16.29
N LEU A 96 17.27 9.04 -14.97
CA LEU A 96 17.30 7.93 -14.03
C LEU A 96 16.16 6.93 -14.30
N HIS A 97 14.95 7.42 -14.55
CA HIS A 97 13.80 6.58 -14.90
C HIS A 97 14.04 5.79 -16.19
N GLU A 98 14.48 6.45 -17.25
CA GLU A 98 14.83 5.80 -18.52
C GLU A 98 15.91 4.72 -18.35
N HIS A 99 16.93 4.99 -17.53
CA HIS A 99 17.97 4.02 -17.23
C HIS A 99 17.43 2.77 -16.53
N PHE A 100 16.55 2.95 -15.53
CA PHE A 100 15.89 1.81 -14.87
C PHE A 100 15.03 1.01 -15.84
N CYS A 101 14.20 1.68 -16.64
CA CYS A 101 13.35 1.02 -17.64
C CYS A 101 14.19 0.20 -18.64
N THR A 102 15.25 0.79 -19.20
CA THR A 102 16.15 0.10 -20.14
C THR A 102 16.81 -1.12 -19.49
N LYS A 103 17.31 -0.98 -18.25
CA LYS A 103 18.02 -2.06 -17.55
C LYS A 103 17.10 -3.20 -17.13
N LEU A 104 15.83 -2.90 -16.85
CA LEU A 104 14.83 -3.87 -16.40
C LEU A 104 13.93 -4.37 -17.56
N GLY A 105 14.10 -3.87 -18.78
CA GLY A 105 13.26 -4.25 -19.92
C GLY A 105 11.81 -3.73 -19.83
N LEU A 106 11.60 -2.57 -19.21
CA LEU A 106 10.30 -1.93 -19.04
C LEU A 106 10.15 -0.75 -20.01
N ASP A 107 8.91 -0.34 -20.30
CA ASP A 107 8.62 0.78 -21.19
C ASP A 107 8.64 2.11 -20.42
N PRO A 108 9.53 3.07 -20.74
CA PRO A 108 9.58 4.37 -20.06
C PRO A 108 8.37 5.28 -20.33
N HIS A 109 7.57 4.99 -21.35
CA HIS A 109 6.39 5.78 -21.74
C HIS A 109 5.07 5.17 -21.30
N ALA A 110 5.05 3.88 -20.95
CA ALA A 110 3.86 3.23 -20.43
C ALA A 110 3.45 3.81 -19.05
N HIS A 111 2.16 4.07 -18.90
CA HIS A 111 1.59 4.55 -17.65
C HIS A 111 1.12 3.38 -16.78
N GLY A 112 1.52 3.38 -15.51
CA GLY A 112 1.08 2.42 -14.52
C GLY A 112 2.21 1.59 -13.93
N LEU A 113 1.84 0.59 -13.14
CA LEU A 113 2.79 -0.38 -12.58
C LEU A 113 3.22 -1.35 -13.67
N GLN A 114 4.52 -1.53 -13.79
CA GLN A 114 5.13 -2.54 -14.66
C GLN A 114 5.99 -3.46 -13.81
N THR A 115 6.03 -4.73 -14.20
CA THR A 115 6.78 -5.79 -13.53
C THR A 115 7.58 -6.56 -14.56
N THR A 116 8.80 -6.95 -14.20
CA THR A 116 9.67 -7.84 -14.98
C THR A 116 9.27 -9.30 -14.83
#